data_AF-A0A935HCU0-F1
#
_entry.id   AF-A0A935HCU0-F1
#
_cell.length_a   1.000
_cell.length_b   1.000
_cell.length_c   1.000
_cell.angle_alpha   90.00
_cell.angle_beta   90.00
_cell.angle_gamma   90.00
#
_symmetry.space_group_name_H-M   'P 1'
#
loop_
_entity.id
_entity.type
_entity.pdbx_description
1 polymer ?
#
loop_
_entity_poly.entity_id
_entity_poly.type
_entity_poly.pdbx_seq_one_letter_code
_entity_poly.pdbx_strand_id
1 'polypeptide(L)'
;MLIDANARFITARKYPQLLKCAVEPIRDGLVVFAPNGSARSVGEPEPDAVVIEVDIWQSRTPARVANAETNAWLSQQLGIDVRLVHMAEDCVRNVDTAWAGANDIVSFADAFPLLVIGSASLDLLNSKLARPVSMANFRPNLVLRTDTPHIEDSWKRIRIGDTEFALTKPCTRCILTTIDPDTAVPATDGEPLATLKSYRREAIGITFGQNLLVRQTGTIRVGLPVEVVE
;
A
#
# COMPACT_ATOMS: atom_id res chain seq x y z
N MET A 1 -5.20 -9.08 4.96
CA MET A 1 -5.00 -9.34 3.52
C MET A 1 -6.05 -10.33 3.05
N LEU A 2 -6.51 -10.27 1.80
CA LEU A 2 -7.43 -11.26 1.25
C LEU A 2 -6.66 -12.34 0.48
N ILE A 3 -7.08 -13.59 0.64
CA ILE A 3 -6.53 -14.76 -0.05
C ILE A 3 -7.62 -15.56 -0.76
N ASP A 4 -7.24 -16.36 -1.75
CA ASP A 4 -8.12 -17.33 -2.40
C ASP A 4 -8.17 -18.69 -1.67
N ALA A 5 -8.89 -19.64 -2.26
CA ALA A 5 -9.01 -21.02 -1.76
C ALA A 5 -7.65 -21.75 -1.69
N ASN A 6 -6.66 -21.35 -2.49
CA ASN A 6 -5.31 -21.93 -2.53
C ASN A 6 -4.32 -21.21 -1.61
N ALA A 7 -4.80 -20.36 -0.69
CA ALA A 7 -3.99 -19.56 0.23
C ALA A 7 -3.03 -18.56 -0.45
N ARG A 8 -3.38 -18.11 -1.66
CA ARG A 8 -2.63 -17.07 -2.38
C ARG A 8 -3.31 -15.72 -2.21
N PHE A 9 -2.52 -14.69 -1.94
CA PHE A 9 -3.02 -13.32 -1.89
C PHE A 9 -3.68 -12.91 -3.21
N ILE A 10 -4.79 -12.21 -3.11
CA ILE A 10 -5.44 -11.60 -4.28
C ILE A 10 -5.04 -10.13 -4.40
N THR A 11 -5.05 -9.62 -5.62
CA THR A 11 -4.57 -8.26 -5.90
C THR A 11 -5.59 -7.48 -6.71
N ALA A 12 -5.59 -6.16 -6.52
CA ALA A 12 -6.41 -5.25 -7.31
C ALA A 12 -6.03 -5.23 -8.81
N ARG A 13 -4.84 -5.74 -9.18
CA ARG A 13 -4.48 -5.97 -10.59
C ARG A 13 -5.39 -7.02 -11.25
N LYS A 14 -5.74 -8.07 -10.50
CA LYS A 14 -6.61 -9.16 -10.98
C LYS A 14 -8.08 -8.86 -10.70
N TYR A 15 -8.37 -8.24 -9.55
CA TYR A 15 -9.71 -7.95 -9.07
C TYR A 15 -9.82 -6.46 -8.69
N PRO A 16 -9.99 -5.56 -9.68
CA PRO A 16 -10.03 -4.11 -9.45
C PRO A 16 -11.06 -3.66 -8.42
N GLN A 17 -12.17 -4.40 -8.26
CA GLN A 17 -13.23 -4.09 -7.30
C GLN A 17 -12.74 -4.01 -5.85
N LEU A 18 -11.57 -4.60 -5.53
CA LEU A 18 -10.90 -4.45 -4.25
C LEU A 18 -10.56 -3.00 -3.91
N LEU A 19 -10.35 -2.14 -4.91
CA LEU A 19 -10.07 -0.71 -4.69
C LEU A 19 -11.29 0.05 -4.15
N LYS A 20 -12.49 -0.49 -4.37
CA LYS A 20 -13.74 0.10 -3.88
C LYS A 20 -14.07 -0.28 -2.44
N CYS A 21 -13.27 -1.15 -1.83
CA CYS A 21 -13.36 -1.44 -0.40
C CYS A 21 -12.54 -0.41 0.38
N ALA A 22 -13.13 0.15 1.42
CA ALA A 22 -12.42 0.98 2.39
C ALA A 22 -12.30 0.24 3.72
N VAL A 23 -11.27 0.59 4.50
CA VAL A 23 -11.01 -0.01 5.80
C VAL A 23 -10.66 1.09 6.79
N GLU A 24 -11.31 1.08 7.94
CA GLU A 24 -10.98 1.96 9.06
C GLU A 24 -10.51 1.12 10.26
N PRO A 25 -9.32 1.39 10.83
CA PRO A 25 -8.90 0.71 12.05
C PRO A 25 -9.74 1.20 13.24
N ILE A 26 -10.10 0.26 14.11
CA ILE A 26 -10.74 0.52 15.41
C ILE A 26 -9.90 -0.12 16.51
N ARG A 27 -10.25 0.13 17.78
CA ARG A 27 -9.46 -0.32 18.93
C ARG A 27 -9.11 -1.81 18.89
N ASP A 28 -10.09 -2.66 18.57
CA ASP A 28 -9.98 -4.12 18.66
C ASP A 28 -10.20 -4.78 17.29
N GLY A 29 -9.76 -4.13 16.21
CA GLY A 29 -9.90 -4.66 14.85
C GLY A 29 -10.06 -3.58 13.78
N LEU A 30 -10.97 -3.79 12.83
CA LEU A 30 -11.24 -2.87 11.73
C LEU A 30 -12.72 -2.89 11.31
N VAL A 31 -13.17 -1.82 10.67
CA VAL A 31 -14.44 -1.79 9.93
C VAL A 31 -14.12 -1.85 8.45
N VAL A 32 -14.67 -2.84 7.75
CA VAL A 32 -14.62 -2.93 6.28
C VAL A 32 -15.88 -2.31 5.71
N PHE A 33 -15.71 -1.37 4.79
CA PHE A 33 -16.78 -0.77 4.00
C PHE A 33 -16.78 -1.37 2.60
N ALA A 34 -17.91 -1.91 2.19
CA ALA A 34 -18.11 -2.50 0.87
C ALA A 34 -18.64 -1.47 -0.14
N PRO A 35 -18.49 -1.73 -1.45
CA PRO A 35 -18.88 -0.78 -2.49
C PRO A 35 -20.38 -0.47 -2.55
N ASN A 36 -21.23 -1.32 -1.97
CA ASN A 36 -22.68 -1.13 -1.88
C ASN A 36 -23.11 -0.30 -0.65
N GLY A 37 -22.15 0.24 0.11
CA GLY A 37 -22.41 1.03 1.32
C GLY A 37 -22.64 0.19 2.59
N SER A 38 -22.65 -1.14 2.50
CA SER A 38 -22.67 -1.99 3.69
C SER A 38 -21.31 -1.96 4.39
N ALA A 39 -21.33 -2.13 5.71
CA ALA A 39 -20.13 -2.16 6.52
C ALA A 39 -20.14 -3.36 7.46
N ARG A 40 -18.94 -3.83 7.82
CA ARG A 40 -18.76 -4.94 8.74
C ARG A 40 -17.62 -4.68 9.70
N SER A 41 -17.91 -4.81 10.99
CA SER A 41 -16.86 -4.87 12.02
C SER A 41 -16.18 -6.23 11.96
N VAL A 42 -14.87 -6.22 11.94
CA VAL A 42 -13.99 -7.39 11.95
C VAL A 42 -13.07 -7.22 13.15
N GLY A 43 -13.28 -8.05 14.16
CA GLY A 43 -12.41 -8.10 15.33
C GLY A 43 -11.04 -8.69 15.00
N GLU A 44 -10.13 -8.63 15.96
CA GLU A 44 -8.93 -9.45 15.92
C GLU A 44 -9.29 -10.96 15.84
N PRO A 45 -8.46 -11.79 15.20
CA PRO A 45 -8.70 -13.23 15.20
C PRO A 45 -8.66 -13.78 16.61
N GLU A 46 -9.56 -14.71 16.91
CA GLU A 46 -9.56 -15.45 18.18
C GLU A 46 -8.20 -16.14 18.41
N PRO A 47 -7.78 -16.36 19.67
CA PRO A 47 -6.52 -17.03 19.99
C PRO A 47 -6.38 -18.41 19.33
N ASP A 48 -7.48 -19.14 19.16
CA ASP A 48 -7.59 -20.45 18.52
C ASP A 48 -7.95 -20.39 17.02
N ALA A 49 -7.97 -19.19 16.43
CA ALA A 49 -8.23 -19.02 15.00
C ALA A 49 -7.24 -19.85 14.17
N VAL A 50 -7.78 -20.49 13.12
CA VAL A 50 -7.01 -21.33 12.21
C VAL A 50 -5.83 -20.53 11.65
N VAL A 51 -4.63 -21.07 11.79
CA VAL A 51 -3.41 -20.53 11.20
C VAL A 51 -3.13 -21.29 9.90
N ILE A 52 -2.90 -20.56 8.83
CA ILE A 52 -2.49 -21.11 7.53
C ILE A 52 -1.23 -20.44 7.03
N GLU A 53 -0.44 -21.17 6.26
CA GLU A 53 0.65 -20.59 5.49
C GLU A 53 0.09 -19.87 4.27
N VAL A 54 0.41 -18.59 4.12
CA VAL A 54 0.04 -17.79 2.95
C VAL A 54 1.28 -17.44 2.14
N ASP A 55 1.17 -17.56 0.83
CA ASP A 55 2.23 -17.15 -0.10
C ASP A 55 2.03 -15.67 -0.45
N ILE A 56 3.06 -14.85 -0.22
CA ILE A 56 3.10 -13.43 -0.55
C ILE A 56 4.45 -13.16 -1.22
N TRP A 57 4.41 -12.92 -2.53
CA TRP A 57 5.63 -12.72 -3.33
C TRP A 57 6.61 -13.90 -3.18
N GLN A 58 7.80 -13.65 -2.62
CA GLN A 58 8.82 -14.66 -2.37
C GLN A 58 8.83 -15.16 -0.92
N SER A 59 7.84 -14.74 -0.12
CA SER A 59 7.72 -15.09 1.29
C SER A 59 6.53 -16.03 1.50
N ARG A 60 6.71 -16.96 2.42
CA ARG A 60 5.65 -17.81 2.95
C ARG A 60 5.53 -17.52 4.44
N THR A 61 4.34 -17.12 4.87
CA THR A 61 4.14 -16.55 6.20
C THR A 61 2.90 -17.12 6.88
N PRO A 62 2.93 -17.40 8.19
CA PRO A 62 1.75 -17.80 8.93
C PRO A 62 0.77 -16.63 9.06
N ALA A 63 -0.51 -16.92 8.85
CA ALA A 63 -1.59 -15.94 8.98
C ALA A 63 -2.83 -16.57 9.63
N ARG A 64 -3.48 -15.82 10.50
CA ARG A 64 -4.71 -16.22 11.19
C ARG A 64 -5.91 -15.89 10.31
N VAL A 65 -6.77 -16.87 10.07
CA VAL A 65 -7.98 -16.71 9.26
C VAL A 65 -9.07 -16.03 10.09
N ALA A 66 -9.73 -15.01 9.53
CA ALA A 66 -10.89 -14.38 10.15
C ALA A 66 -12.07 -15.36 10.24
N ASN A 67 -13.07 -15.05 11.08
CA ASN A 67 -14.23 -15.92 11.27
C ASN A 67 -15.02 -16.19 9.96
N ALA A 68 -15.77 -17.29 9.96
CA ALA A 68 -16.48 -17.78 8.79
C ALA A 68 -17.49 -16.75 8.25
N GLU A 69 -18.17 -16.04 9.14
CA GLU A 69 -19.15 -15.03 8.76
C GLU A 69 -18.49 -13.85 8.04
N THR A 70 -17.29 -13.43 8.45
CA THR A 70 -16.53 -12.35 7.79
C THR A 70 -16.09 -12.77 6.41
N ASN A 71 -15.57 -13.99 6.27
CA ASN A 71 -15.18 -14.53 4.97
C ASN A 71 -16.39 -14.65 4.04
N ALA A 72 -17.51 -15.20 4.52
CA ALA A 72 -18.73 -15.31 3.73
C ALA A 72 -19.25 -13.95 3.24
N TRP A 73 -19.24 -12.94 4.11
CA TRP A 73 -19.64 -11.58 3.74
C TRP A 73 -18.71 -10.97 2.71
N LEU A 74 -17.38 -11.04 2.90
CA LEU A 74 -16.40 -10.53 1.92
C LEU A 74 -16.55 -11.24 0.56
N SER A 75 -16.72 -12.56 0.56
CA SER A 75 -16.94 -13.33 -0.66
C SER A 75 -18.20 -12.88 -1.39
N GLN A 76 -19.29 -12.61 -0.65
CA GLN A 76 -20.52 -12.07 -1.22
C GLN A 76 -20.31 -10.68 -1.83
N GLN A 77 -19.60 -9.78 -1.12
CA GLN A 77 -19.38 -8.40 -1.61
C GLN A 77 -18.50 -8.35 -2.85
N LEU A 78 -17.53 -9.27 -2.96
CA LEU A 78 -16.55 -9.28 -4.04
C LEU A 78 -16.95 -10.18 -5.22
N GLY A 79 -17.96 -11.04 -5.04
CA GLY A 79 -18.40 -12.01 -6.04
C GLY A 79 -17.39 -13.13 -6.32
N ILE A 80 -16.43 -13.32 -5.42
CA ILE A 80 -15.36 -14.32 -5.52
C ILE A 80 -15.12 -14.93 -4.15
N ASP A 81 -14.77 -16.22 -4.11
CA ASP A 81 -14.45 -16.88 -2.84
C ASP A 81 -13.11 -16.38 -2.29
N VAL A 82 -13.17 -15.72 -1.12
CA VAL A 82 -12.03 -15.14 -0.44
C VAL A 82 -12.06 -15.40 1.05
N ARG A 83 -10.88 -15.38 1.67
CA ARG A 83 -10.74 -15.33 3.12
C ARG A 83 -9.90 -14.14 3.53
N LEU A 84 -10.30 -13.45 4.59
CA LEU A 84 -9.48 -12.46 5.24
C LEU A 84 -8.51 -13.15 6.18
N VAL A 85 -7.25 -12.75 6.09
CA VAL A 85 -6.20 -13.20 6.99
C VAL A 85 -5.50 -12.03 7.65
N HIS A 86 -5.14 -12.24 8.91
CA HIS A 86 -4.37 -11.35 9.75
C HIS A 86 -2.96 -11.90 9.88
N MET A 87 -1.97 -11.02 9.80
CA MET A 87 -0.58 -11.41 10.02
C MET A 87 -0.43 -11.82 11.48
N ALA A 88 0.15 -12.99 11.73
CA ALA A 88 0.40 -13.43 13.10
C ALA A 88 1.45 -12.52 13.76
N GLU A 89 1.34 -12.27 15.06
CA GLU A 89 2.26 -11.36 15.79
C GLU A 89 3.72 -11.83 15.75
N ASP A 90 3.94 -13.14 15.69
CA ASP A 90 5.23 -13.79 15.60
C ASP A 90 5.74 -13.91 14.15
N CYS A 91 4.96 -13.45 13.17
CA CYS A 91 5.37 -13.46 11.78
C CYS A 91 6.40 -12.36 11.52
N VAL A 92 7.62 -12.76 11.16
CA VAL A 92 8.68 -11.84 10.71
C VAL A 92 8.83 -11.94 9.21
N ARG A 93 8.55 -10.85 8.50
CA ARG A 93 8.84 -10.74 7.06
C ARG A 93 9.76 -9.55 6.82
N ASN A 94 11.00 -9.85 6.41
CA ASN A 94 12.01 -8.83 6.17
C ASN A 94 11.74 -8.03 4.89
N VAL A 95 12.12 -6.76 4.93
CA VAL A 95 12.31 -5.95 3.72
C VAL A 95 13.55 -6.47 2.98
N ASP A 96 13.57 -6.29 1.66
CA ASP A 96 14.74 -6.60 0.81
C ASP A 96 16.02 -5.96 1.38
N THR A 97 16.97 -6.80 1.80
CA THR A 97 18.20 -6.40 2.48
C THR A 97 19.18 -5.65 1.58
N ALA A 98 18.95 -5.63 0.26
CA ALA A 98 19.67 -4.72 -0.64
C ALA A 98 19.36 -3.24 -0.36
N TRP A 99 18.25 -2.95 0.33
CA TRP A 99 17.73 -1.59 0.57
C TRP A 99 17.44 -1.30 2.06
N ALA A 100 17.59 -2.28 2.94
CA ALA A 100 17.18 -2.20 4.32
C ALA A 100 18.10 -3.02 5.25
N GLY A 101 18.06 -2.73 6.55
CA GLY A 101 18.79 -3.50 7.55
C GLY A 101 18.14 -4.86 7.83
N ALA A 102 18.88 -5.77 8.45
CA ALA A 102 18.40 -7.12 8.77
C ALA A 102 17.16 -7.16 9.70
N ASN A 103 16.93 -6.08 10.46
CA ASN A 103 15.79 -5.97 11.39
C ASN A 103 14.61 -5.19 10.79
N ASP A 104 14.73 -4.70 9.55
CA ASP A 104 13.65 -4.00 8.89
C ASP A 104 12.61 -5.00 8.38
N ILE A 105 11.38 -4.85 8.86
CA ILE A 105 10.26 -5.74 8.55
C ILE A 105 9.15 -5.01 7.81
N VAL A 106 8.31 -5.79 7.13
CA VAL A 106 7.16 -5.30 6.39
C VAL A 106 5.97 -6.22 6.63
N SER A 107 4.81 -5.61 6.85
CA SER A 107 3.54 -6.35 6.95
C SER A 107 3.14 -6.93 5.58
N PHE A 108 1.93 -7.44 5.41
CA PHE A 108 1.40 -7.87 4.09
C PHE A 108 1.40 -6.81 2.95
N ALA A 109 1.93 -5.60 3.17
CA ALA A 109 2.30 -4.66 2.11
C ALA A 109 3.27 -5.28 1.09
N ASP A 110 3.40 -4.70 -0.12
CA ASP A 110 4.15 -5.36 -1.20
C ASP A 110 5.66 -5.50 -0.95
N ALA A 111 6.34 -4.44 -0.48
CA ALA A 111 7.81 -4.44 -0.36
C ALA A 111 8.36 -3.63 0.81
N PHE A 112 7.74 -2.50 1.15
CA PHE A 112 8.16 -1.60 2.23
C PHE A 112 6.94 -1.20 3.08
N PRO A 113 7.16 -0.84 4.35
CA PRO A 113 6.06 -0.53 5.27
C PRO A 113 5.32 0.76 4.91
N LEU A 114 6.03 1.75 4.33
CA LEU A 114 5.45 3.05 4.03
C LEU A 114 5.95 3.58 2.67
N LEU A 115 5.15 4.43 2.05
CA LEU A 115 5.45 5.12 0.79
C LEU A 115 5.17 6.63 0.94
N VAL A 116 6.07 7.45 0.42
CA VAL A 116 5.93 8.91 0.34
C VAL A 116 5.98 9.42 -1.09
N ILE A 117 5.17 10.45 -1.37
CA ILE A 117 5.17 11.18 -2.65
C ILE A 117 5.04 12.69 -2.35
N GLY A 118 5.84 13.51 -3.05
CA GLY A 118 5.71 14.98 -3.00
C GLY A 118 4.57 15.50 -3.87
N SER A 119 3.85 16.54 -3.44
CA SER A 119 2.74 17.13 -4.21
C SER A 119 3.18 17.63 -5.58
N ALA A 120 4.33 18.32 -5.67
CA ALA A 120 4.84 18.82 -6.94
C ALA A 120 5.19 17.70 -7.93
N SER A 121 5.50 16.49 -7.46
CA SER A 121 5.71 15.32 -8.32
C SER A 121 4.43 14.91 -9.05
N LEU A 122 3.29 14.96 -8.36
CA LEU A 122 1.99 14.69 -8.97
C LEU A 122 1.56 15.83 -9.91
N ASP A 123 1.80 17.07 -9.53
CA ASP A 123 1.49 18.24 -10.37
C ASP A 123 2.25 18.18 -11.69
N LEU A 124 3.56 17.86 -11.64
CA LEU A 124 4.37 17.67 -12.85
C LEU A 124 3.84 16.51 -13.70
N LEU A 125 3.48 15.38 -13.10
CA LEU A 125 2.90 14.27 -13.84
C LEU A 125 1.59 14.68 -14.53
N ASN A 126 0.68 15.31 -13.78
CA ASN A 126 -0.61 15.76 -14.30
C ASN A 126 -0.48 16.81 -15.40
N SER A 127 0.56 17.65 -15.37
CA SER A 127 0.85 18.60 -16.47
C SER A 127 1.18 17.91 -17.81
N LYS A 128 1.55 16.63 -17.77
CA LYS A 128 1.90 15.81 -18.94
C LYS A 128 0.76 14.90 -19.40
N LEU A 129 -0.33 14.81 -18.63
CA LEU A 129 -1.45 13.91 -18.88
C LEU A 129 -2.63 14.65 -19.51
N ALA A 130 -3.29 14.02 -20.47
CA ALA A 130 -4.57 14.51 -20.99
C ALA A 130 -5.69 14.42 -19.94
N ARG A 131 -5.61 13.42 -19.05
CA ARG A 131 -6.54 13.19 -17.95
C ARG A 131 -5.74 13.11 -16.64
N PRO A 132 -5.90 14.10 -15.74
CA PRO A 132 -5.22 14.09 -14.46
C PRO A 132 -5.57 12.85 -13.62
N VAL A 133 -4.61 12.40 -12.83
CA VAL A 133 -4.75 11.33 -11.84
C VAL A 133 -4.58 11.88 -10.43
N SER A 134 -5.01 11.12 -9.42
CA SER A 134 -4.90 11.51 -8.02
C SER A 134 -3.76 10.76 -7.31
N MET A 135 -3.41 11.18 -6.09
CA MET A 135 -2.50 10.41 -5.23
C MET A 135 -3.03 8.99 -4.97
N ALA A 136 -4.35 8.77 -4.98
CA ALA A 136 -4.94 7.45 -4.73
C ALA A 136 -4.55 6.42 -5.80
N ASN A 137 -4.20 6.84 -7.02
CA ASN A 137 -3.63 5.95 -8.05
C ASN A 137 -2.28 5.35 -7.62
N PHE A 138 -1.50 6.05 -6.78
CA PHE A 138 -0.16 5.63 -6.34
C PHE A 138 -0.12 5.09 -4.92
N ARG A 139 -1.22 5.24 -4.17
CA ARG A 139 -1.45 4.69 -2.82
C ARG A 139 -0.33 5.03 -1.81
N PRO A 140 0.16 6.29 -1.74
CA PRO A 140 1.12 6.66 -0.71
C PRO A 140 0.49 6.63 0.67
N ASN A 141 1.31 6.39 1.69
CA ASN A 141 0.92 6.60 3.08
C ASN A 141 1.09 8.07 3.46
N LEU A 142 2.13 8.73 2.94
CA LEU A 142 2.44 10.13 3.20
C LEU A 142 2.43 10.93 1.91
N VAL A 143 1.71 12.05 1.92
CA VAL A 143 1.78 13.07 0.86
C VAL A 143 2.38 14.31 1.47
N LEU A 144 3.56 14.71 0.97
CA LEU A 144 4.27 15.87 1.47
C LEU A 144 4.05 17.05 0.54
N ARG A 145 3.78 18.23 1.08
CA ARG A 145 3.77 19.46 0.29
C ARG A 145 5.21 19.75 -0.13
N THR A 146 5.46 19.78 -1.43
CA THR A 146 6.76 20.11 -2.01
C THR A 146 6.57 21.10 -3.15
N ASP A 147 7.57 21.94 -3.38
CA ASP A 147 7.56 22.93 -4.47
C ASP A 147 8.41 22.47 -5.67
N THR A 148 9.29 21.48 -5.47
CA THR A 148 10.14 20.91 -6.51
C THR A 148 9.66 19.49 -6.84
N PRO A 149 9.31 19.19 -8.10
CA PRO A 149 8.93 17.84 -8.49
C PRO A 149 10.07 16.84 -8.23
N HIS A 150 9.72 15.69 -7.68
CA HIS A 150 10.62 14.58 -7.40
C HIS A 150 11.74 14.88 -6.40
N ILE A 151 11.63 15.96 -5.63
CA ILE A 151 12.63 16.31 -4.63
C ILE A 151 12.79 15.23 -3.57
N GLU A 152 11.75 14.42 -3.33
CA GLU A 152 11.79 13.28 -2.42
C GLU A 152 12.86 12.25 -2.81
N ASP A 153 13.25 12.17 -4.09
CA ASP A 153 14.30 11.25 -4.55
C ASP A 153 15.69 11.60 -3.99
N SER A 154 15.89 12.86 -3.61
CA SER A 154 17.17 13.36 -3.11
C SER A 154 17.35 13.17 -1.60
N TRP A 155 16.26 12.94 -0.88
CA TRP A 155 16.30 12.81 0.57
C TRP A 155 16.68 11.39 0.95
N LYS A 156 17.45 11.27 2.02
CA LYS A 156 17.78 10.00 2.67
C LYS A 156 17.11 9.90 4.03
N ARG A 157 16.90 11.03 4.72
CA ARG A 157 16.24 11.06 6.02
C ARG A 157 15.35 12.28 6.16
N ILE A 158 14.12 12.04 6.63
CA ILE A 158 13.19 13.10 7.00
C ILE A 158 12.69 12.89 8.43
N ARG A 159 12.30 14.00 9.06
CA ARG A 159 11.65 14.04 10.37
C ARG A 159 10.32 14.77 10.26
N ILE A 160 9.28 14.23 10.89
CA ILE A 160 7.95 14.83 11.00
C ILE A 160 7.52 14.73 12.47
N GLY A 161 7.51 15.87 13.18
CA GLY A 161 7.41 15.84 14.64
C GLY A 161 8.56 15.04 15.26
N ASP A 162 8.25 14.08 16.13
CA ASP A 162 9.24 13.19 16.76
C ASP A 162 9.50 11.90 15.96
N THR A 163 8.89 11.75 14.79
CA THR A 163 8.99 10.53 13.97
C THR A 163 10.06 10.71 12.91
N GLU A 164 10.99 9.76 12.82
CA GLU A 164 12.04 9.75 11.81
C GLU A 164 11.85 8.64 10.79
N PHE A 165 12.08 8.98 9.52
CA PHE A 165 11.98 8.05 8.40
C PHE A 165 13.28 8.06 7.59
N ALA A 166 13.70 6.87 7.16
CA ALA A 166 14.72 6.71 6.12
C ALA A 166 14.03 6.47 4.77
N LEU A 167 14.44 7.22 3.75
CA LEU A 167 14.04 7.00 2.36
C LEU A 167 15.05 6.05 1.73
N THR A 168 14.60 4.90 1.24
CA THR A 168 15.53 3.81 0.91
C THR A 168 15.53 3.41 -0.56
N LYS A 169 14.34 3.21 -1.14
CA LYS A 169 14.21 2.68 -2.50
C LYS A 169 13.17 3.47 -3.28
N PRO A 170 13.49 3.95 -4.49
CA PRO A 170 12.48 4.49 -5.40
C PRO A 170 11.37 3.46 -5.64
N CYS A 171 10.12 3.90 -5.58
CA CYS A 171 8.99 2.99 -5.66
C CYS A 171 8.66 2.68 -7.12
N THR A 172 8.94 1.44 -7.54
CA THR A 172 8.58 0.94 -8.87
C THR A 172 7.07 0.84 -9.01
N ARG A 173 6.55 1.39 -10.10
CA ARG A 173 5.11 1.45 -10.42
C ARG A 173 4.72 0.35 -11.40
N CYS A 174 3.55 -0.23 -11.14
CA CYS A 174 2.98 -1.29 -11.96
C CYS A 174 1.64 -0.87 -12.54
N ILE A 175 1.02 -1.74 -13.35
CA ILE A 175 -0.26 -1.48 -14.01
C ILE A 175 -1.40 -1.08 -13.06
N LEU A 176 -1.29 -1.37 -11.76
CA LEU A 176 -2.28 -0.94 -10.78
C LEU A 176 -2.49 0.59 -10.77
N THR A 177 -1.47 1.38 -11.12
CA THR A 177 -1.61 2.84 -11.18
C THR A 177 -2.56 3.31 -12.27
N THR A 178 -2.82 2.47 -13.29
CA THR A 178 -3.70 2.78 -14.41
C THR A 178 -5.16 2.42 -14.13
N ILE A 179 -5.48 1.89 -12.95
CA ILE A 179 -6.85 1.60 -12.55
C ILE A 179 -7.38 2.83 -11.80
N ASP A 180 -8.53 3.31 -12.24
CA ASP A 180 -9.22 4.41 -11.56
C ASP A 180 -9.66 3.96 -10.16
N PRO A 181 -9.23 4.63 -9.09
CA PRO A 181 -9.46 4.17 -7.72
C PRO A 181 -10.92 4.25 -7.28
N ASP A 182 -11.72 5.16 -7.86
CA ASP A 182 -13.11 5.38 -7.47
C ASP A 182 -14.05 4.41 -8.19
N THR A 183 -13.78 4.17 -9.47
CA THR A 183 -14.62 3.34 -10.35
C THR A 183 -14.13 1.90 -10.48
N ALA A 184 -12.86 1.64 -10.13
CA ALA A 184 -12.16 0.37 -10.36
C ALA A 184 -12.07 -0.03 -11.85
N VAL A 185 -12.16 0.93 -12.77
CA VAL A 185 -12.05 0.68 -14.22
C VAL A 185 -10.60 0.87 -14.66
N PRO A 186 -9.98 -0.14 -15.32
CA PRO A 186 -8.67 0.02 -15.92
C PRO A 186 -8.69 1.02 -17.08
N ALA A 187 -7.73 1.93 -17.13
CA ALA A 187 -7.51 2.80 -18.28
C ALA A 187 -7.10 2.00 -19.53
N THR A 188 -7.64 2.37 -20.68
CA THR A 188 -7.39 1.69 -21.97
C THR A 188 -6.14 2.19 -22.69
N ASP A 189 -5.62 3.34 -22.29
CA ASP A 189 -4.44 4.00 -22.87
C ASP A 189 -3.14 3.71 -22.10
N GLY A 190 -3.23 3.00 -20.98
CA GLY A 190 -2.08 2.68 -20.12
C GLY A 190 -1.57 3.84 -19.28
N GLU A 191 -2.31 4.95 -19.19
CA GLU A 191 -1.95 6.09 -18.34
C GLU A 191 -2.29 5.84 -16.87
N PRO A 192 -1.52 6.39 -15.91
CA PRO A 192 -0.40 7.33 -16.08
C PRO A 192 0.96 6.64 -16.31
N LEU A 193 0.98 5.30 -16.42
CA LEU A 193 2.21 4.52 -16.46
C LEU A 193 2.98 4.74 -17.78
N ALA A 194 2.28 4.92 -18.90
CA ALA A 194 2.86 5.24 -20.19
C ALA A 194 3.62 6.58 -20.16
N THR A 195 3.01 7.63 -19.58
CA THR A 195 3.68 8.91 -19.39
C THR A 195 4.85 8.81 -18.43
N LEU A 196 4.70 8.16 -17.27
CA LEU A 196 5.83 7.94 -16.34
C LEU A 196 6.99 7.20 -17.02
N LYS A 197 6.72 6.22 -17.88
CA LYS A 197 7.76 5.49 -18.63
C LYS A 197 8.63 6.40 -19.49
N SER A 198 8.10 7.52 -19.97
CA SER A 198 8.83 8.44 -20.85
C SER A 198 9.94 9.24 -20.14
N TYR A 199 9.81 9.48 -18.82
CA TYR A 199 10.72 10.38 -18.09
C TYR A 199 11.16 9.88 -16.71
N ARG A 200 10.57 8.79 -16.21
CA ARG A 200 10.85 8.17 -14.90
C ARG A 200 11.29 6.72 -15.01
N ARG A 201 11.88 6.34 -16.14
CA ARG A 201 12.42 4.99 -16.33
C ARG A 201 13.84 4.91 -15.79
N GLU A 202 14.02 4.04 -14.81
CA GLU A 202 15.30 3.69 -14.20
C GLU A 202 15.65 2.22 -14.47
N ALA A 203 16.84 1.79 -14.05
CA ALA A 203 17.27 0.39 -14.17
C ALA A 203 16.34 -0.59 -13.43
N ILE A 204 15.72 -0.14 -12.33
CA ILE A 204 14.80 -0.93 -11.49
C ILE A 204 13.33 -0.86 -11.94
N GLY A 205 13.04 -0.14 -13.02
CA GLY A 205 11.69 0.01 -13.58
C GLY A 205 11.22 1.47 -13.67
N ILE A 206 9.90 1.67 -13.78
CA ILE A 206 9.29 3.00 -13.82
C ILE A 206 9.06 3.46 -12.38
N THR A 207 9.65 4.58 -11.95
CA THR A 207 9.62 5.01 -10.55
C THR A 207 8.77 6.25 -10.34
N PHE A 208 8.15 6.37 -9.17
CA PHE A 208 7.46 7.58 -8.74
C PHE A 208 7.39 7.54 -7.22
N GLY A 209 7.83 8.53 -6.46
CA GLY A 209 7.87 8.47 -5.00
C GLY A 209 8.89 7.49 -4.40
N GLN A 210 9.01 7.53 -3.08
CA GLN A 210 10.05 6.85 -2.32
C GLN A 210 9.49 5.95 -1.23
N ASN A 211 10.01 4.73 -1.12
CA ASN A 211 9.69 3.84 -0.01
C ASN A 211 10.40 4.29 1.26
N LEU A 212 9.71 4.14 2.38
CA LEU A 212 10.15 4.59 3.70
C LEU A 212 10.32 3.43 4.67
N LEU A 213 11.29 3.58 5.56
CA LEU A 213 11.45 2.79 6.78
C LEU A 213 11.35 3.71 7.99
N VAL A 214 10.64 3.26 9.03
CA VAL A 214 10.55 4.01 10.29
C VAL A 214 11.83 3.77 11.10
N ARG A 215 12.50 4.85 11.49
CA ARG A 215 13.72 4.81 12.31
C ARG A 215 13.45 5.19 13.76
N GLN A 216 12.49 6.08 13.96
CA GLN A 216 11.96 6.44 15.26
C GLN A 216 10.45 6.55 15.16
N THR A 217 9.74 5.83 16.02
CA THR A 217 8.28 5.85 16.07
C THR A 217 7.78 7.11 16.79
N GLY A 218 6.59 7.56 16.40
CA GLY A 218 5.94 8.72 16.98
C GLY A 218 4.55 8.91 16.36
N THR A 219 3.87 9.98 16.78
CA THR A 219 2.58 10.36 16.19
C THR A 219 2.79 11.51 15.22
N ILE A 220 2.35 11.32 13.98
CA ILE A 220 2.31 12.38 12.97
C ILE A 220 0.86 12.81 12.72
N ARG A 221 0.66 14.07 12.31
CA ARG A 221 -0.64 14.63 11.94
C ARG A 221 -0.48 15.50 10.71
N VAL A 222 -1.55 15.62 9.93
CA VAL A 222 -1.60 16.55 8.79
C VAL A 222 -1.31 17.98 9.30
N GLY A 223 -0.47 18.70 8.56
CA GLY A 223 -0.06 20.06 8.90
C GLY A 223 1.24 20.15 9.71
N LEU A 224 1.81 19.04 10.17
CA LEU A 224 3.15 19.07 10.76
C LEU A 224 4.20 19.40 9.69
N PRO A 225 5.24 20.19 10.06
CA PRO A 225 6.35 20.47 9.15
C PRO A 225 7.18 19.21 8.91
N VAL A 226 7.83 19.19 7.74
CA VAL A 226 8.80 18.15 7.36
C VAL A 226 10.18 18.78 7.40
N GLU A 227 11.10 18.16 8.14
CA GLU A 227 12.51 18.52 8.15
C GLU A 227 13.29 17.47 7.34
N VAL A 228 14.08 17.93 6.37
CA VAL A 228 15.03 17.07 5.65
C VAL A 228 16.34 17.06 6.44
N VAL A 229 16.67 15.90 7.00
CA VAL A 229 17.83 15.71 7.88
C VAL A 229 19.07 15.31 7.08
N GLU A 230 18.87 14.54 6.00
CA GLU A 230 19.91 14.09 5.08
C GLU A 230 19.34 13.89 3.67
#